data_AF-A0A950JAH2-F1
#
_entry.id   AF-A0A950JAH2-F1
#
_cell.length_a   1.000
_cell.length_b   1.000
_cell.length_c   1.000
_cell.angle_alpha   90.00
_cell.angle_beta   90.00
_cell.angle_gamma   90.00
#
_symmetry.space_group_name_H-M   'P 1'
#
loop_
_entity.id
_entity.type
_entity.pdbx_description
1 polymer ?
#
loop_
_entity_poly.entity_id
_entity_poly.type
_entity_poly.pdbx_seq_one_letter_code
_entity_poly.pdbx_strand_id
1 'polypeptide(L)' 'MTSSIFLGISCVLRWGSAWVIAHALGLRPAKPWVFLVRDALSFAVYVASFFGRTVVWRDESFHVEASGRMTVDGDKAP' A
#
# COMPACT_ATOMS: atom_id res chain seq x y z
N MET A 1 0.54 -20.16 14.96
CA MET A 1 -0.92 -20.09 15.28
C MET A 1 -1.42 -18.64 15.37
N THR A 2 -0.62 -17.71 15.92
CA THR A 2 -0.93 -16.27 16.00
C THR A 2 -1.08 -15.57 14.64
N SER A 3 -0.18 -15.80 13.69
CA SER A 3 -0.22 -15.12 12.38
C SER A 3 -1.49 -15.38 11.58
N SER A 4 -2.03 -16.60 11.66
CA SER A 4 -3.28 -16.98 10.99
C SER A 4 -4.50 -16.25 11.57
N ILE A 5 -4.50 -15.99 12.88
CA ILE A 5 -5.55 -15.21 13.55
C ILE A 5 -5.49 -13.75 13.10
N PHE A 6 -4.30 -13.15 13.06
CA PHE A 6 -4.12 -11.79 12.57
C PHE A 6 -4.54 -11.64 11.09
N LEU A 7 -4.21 -12.62 10.25
CA LEU A 7 -4.66 -12.68 8.86
C LEU A 7 -6.19 -12.75 8.78
N GLY A 8 -6.81 -13.63 9.56
CA GLY A 8 -8.28 -13.75 9.62
C GLY A 8 -8.95 -12.44 10.04
N ILE A 9 -8.48 -11.82 11.12
CA ILE A 9 -8.99 -10.53 11.61
C ILE A 9 -8.82 -9.44 10.55
N SER A 10 -7.65 -9.38 9.91
CA SER A 10 -7.36 -8.40 8.86
C SER A 10 -8.30 -8.54 7.66
N CYS A 11 -8.57 -9.78 7.22
CA CYS A 11 -9.52 -10.06 6.14
C CYS A 11 -10.94 -9.61 6.51
N VAL A 12 -11.41 -9.90 7.73
CA VAL A 12 -12.74 -9.51 8.20
C VAL A 12 -12.88 -7.99 8.26
N LEU A 13 -11.89 -7.29 8.85
CA LEU A 13 -11.89 -5.83 8.93
C LEU A 13 -11.88 -5.20 7.53
N ARG A 14 -11.09 -5.75 6.61
CA ARG A 14 -10.99 -5.25 5.23
C ARG A 14 -12.30 -5.43 4.48
N TRP A 15 -12.94 -6.59 4.59
CA TRP A 15 -14.25 -6.83 3.99
C TRP A 15 -15.33 -5.94 4.59
N GLY A 16 -15.32 -5.76 5.92
CA GLY A 16 -16.22 -4.85 6.62
C GLY A 16 -16.08 -3.41 6.15
N SER A 17 -14.85 -2.90 6.02
CA SER A 17 -14.61 -1.54 5.52
C SER A 17 -15.14 -1.31 4.11
N ALA A 18 -14.96 -2.28 3.22
CA ALA A 18 -15.46 -2.22 1.85
C ALA A 18 -16.99 -2.21 1.80
N TRP A 19 -17.62 -3.02 2.65
CA TRP A 19 -19.08 -3.08 2.76
C TRP A 19 -19.66 -1.77 3.30
N VAL A 20 -19.05 -1.20 4.34
CA VAL A 20 -19.45 0.10 4.92
C VAL A 20 -19.31 1.21 3.88
N ILE A 21 -18.20 1.27 3.14
CA ILE A 21 -17.99 2.27 2.08
C ILE A 21 -19.03 2.11 0.97
N ALA A 22 -19.27 0.88 0.50
CA ALA A 22 -20.26 0.61 -0.54
C ALA A 22 -21.67 1.03 -0.10
N HIS A 23 -22.05 0.71 1.13
CA HIS A 23 -23.35 1.07 1.67
C HIS A 23 -23.49 2.57 1.92
N ALA A 24 -22.46 3.22 2.47
CA ALA A 24 -22.46 4.67 2.72
C ALA A 24 -22.53 5.50 1.43
N LEU A 25 -21.93 4.99 0.34
CA LEU A 25 -21.93 5.66 -0.96
C LEU A 25 -23.06 5.19 -1.89
N GLY A 26 -23.94 4.29 -1.44
CA GLY A 26 -25.02 3.73 -2.27
C GLY A 26 -24.52 2.97 -3.51
N LEU A 27 -23.28 2.47 -3.47
CA LEU A 27 -22.65 1.77 -4.59
C LEU A 27 -23.18 0.35 -4.70
N ARG A 28 -23.32 -0.13 -5.94
CA ARG A 28 -23.61 -1.56 -6.16
C ARG A 28 -22.48 -2.41 -5.60
N PRO A 29 -22.78 -3.52 -4.90
CA PRO A 29 -21.77 -4.40 -4.36
C PRO A 29 -20.86 -4.89 -5.49
N ALA A 30 -19.57 -4.58 -5.37
CA ALA A 30 -18.57 -5.01 -6.34
C ALA A 30 -18.49 -6.54 -6.36
N LYS A 31 -18.25 -7.11 -7.54
CA LYS A 31 -18.05 -8.56 -7.68
C LYS A 31 -16.92 -9.00 -6.74
N PRO A 32 -17.06 -10.10 -5.99
CA PRO A 32 -16.08 -10.51 -4.97
C PRO A 32 -14.67 -10.72 -5.53
N TRP A 33 -14.54 -11.09 -6.80
CA TRP A 33 -13.24 -11.19 -7.49
C TRP A 33 -12.48 -9.86 -7.61
N VAL A 34 -13.18 -8.72 -7.67
CA VAL A 34 -12.56 -7.39 -7.75
C VAL A 34 -11.78 -7.06 -6.48
N PHE A 35 -12.22 -7.55 -5.31
CA PHE A 35 -11.45 -7.42 -4.07
C PHE A 35 -10.14 -8.18 -4.14
N LEU A 36 -10.16 -9.41 -4.66
CA LEU A 36 -8.96 -10.22 -4.79
C LEU A 36 -7.96 -9.61 -5.79
N VAL A 37 -8.45 -9.10 -6.92
CA VAL A 37 -7.62 -8.38 -7.90
C VAL A 37 -7.04 -7.10 -7.29
N ARG A 38 -7.84 -6.32 -6.57
CA ARG A 38 -7.38 -5.10 -5.88
C ARG A 38 -6.31 -5.43 -4.84
N ASP A 39 -6.49 -6.51 -4.08
CA ASP A 39 -5.54 -6.92 -3.05
C ASP A 39 -4.25 -7.43 -3.67
N ALA A 40 -4.33 -8.24 -4.75
CA ALA A 40 -3.16 -8.66 -5.51
C ALA A 40 -2.41 -7.47 -6.12
N LEU A 41 -3.12 -6.48 -6.67
CA LEU A 41 -2.53 -5.26 -7.20
C LEU A 41 -1.88 -4.43 -6.08
N SER A 42 -2.54 -4.28 -4.94
CA SER A 42 -2.01 -3.56 -3.77
C SER A 42 -0.75 -4.24 -3.23
N PHE A 43 -0.74 -5.58 -3.20
CA PHE A 43 0.43 -6.37 -2.84
C PHE A 43 1.55 -6.22 -3.86
N ALA A 44 1.23 -6.23 -5.16
CA ALA A 44 2.22 -6.00 -6.21
C ALA A 44 2.85 -4.61 -6.11
N VAL A 45 2.05 -3.56 -5.85
CA VAL A 45 2.56 -2.20 -5.59
C VAL A 45 3.43 -2.16 -4.34
N TYR A 46 3.01 -2.83 -3.27
CA TYR A 46 3.82 -2.95 -2.05
C TYR A 46 5.17 -3.62 -2.34
N VAL A 47 5.19 -4.75 -3.04
CA VAL A 47 6.43 -5.44 -3.44
C VAL A 47 7.27 -4.56 -4.36
N ALA A 48 6.66 -3.90 -5.35
CA ALA A 48 7.33 -2.97 -6.26
C ALA A 48 7.99 -1.80 -5.51
N SER A 49 7.40 -1.34 -4.40
CA SER A 49 7.93 -0.23 -3.60
C SER A 49 9.30 -0.52 -2.98
N PHE A 50 9.66 -1.80 -2.78
CA PHE A 50 11.01 -2.17 -2.31
C PHE A 50 12.09 -2.10 -3.38
N PHE A 51 11.70 -2.10 -4.66
CA PHE A 51 12.64 -1.97 -5.77
C PHE A 51 12.86 -0.51 -6.18
N GLY A 52 11.99 0.40 -5.73
CA GLY A 52 12.15 1.84 -5.91
C GLY A 52 13.20 2.40 -4.95
N ARG A 53 14.33 2.86 -5.49
CA ARG A 53 15.34 3.60 -4.72
C ARG A 53 15.18 5.12 -4.77
N THR A 54 14.20 5.62 -5.51
CA THR A 54 13.98 7.05 -5.70
C THR A 54 12.50 7.35 -5.50
N VAL A 55 12.19 8.34 -4.68
CA VAL A 55 10.84 8.80 -4.36
C VAL A 55 10.75 10.28 -4.70
N VAL A 56 9.85 10.66 -5.60
CA VAL A 56 9.58 12.08 -5.89
C VAL A 56 8.40 12.52 -5.04
N TRP A 57 8.57 13.57 -4.24
CA TRP A 57 7.55 14.07 -3.34
C TRP A 57 7.63 15.60 -3.24
N ARG A 58 6.52 16.30 -3.52
CA ARG A 58 6.44 17.78 -3.53
C ARG A 58 7.57 18.45 -4.33
N ASP A 59 7.80 17.95 -5.55
CA ASP A 59 8.89 18.38 -6.46
C ASP A 59 10.33 18.14 -5.95
N GLU A 60 10.50 17.48 -4.81
CA GLU A 60 11.80 17.06 -4.29
C GLU A 60 12.04 15.58 -4.62
N SER A 61 13.25 15.25 -5.04
CA SER A 61 13.67 13.87 -5.32
C SER A 61 14.46 13.33 -4.14
N PHE A 62 13.97 12.25 -3.55
CA PHE A 62 14.59 11.57 -2.42
C PHE A 62 15.20 10.25 -2.89
N HIS A 63 16.49 10.06 -2.66
CA HIS A 63 17.19 8.82 -2.96
C HIS A 63 17.36 7.99 -1.69
N VAL A 64 17.08 6.69 -1.77
CA VAL A 64 17.30 5.75 -0.66
C VAL A 64 18.59 4.99 -0.95
N GLU A 65 19.63 5.33 -0.19
CA GLU A 65 20.90 4.63 -0.26
C GLU A 65 20.76 3.16 0.17
N ALA A 66 21.74 2.31 -0.21
CA ALA A 66 21.79 0.92 0.24
C ALA A 66 21.89 0.78 1.78
N SER A 67 22.32 1.84 2.48
CA SER A 67 22.32 1.96 3.94
C SER A 67 20.92 2.13 4.55
N GLY A 68 19.90 2.39 3.73
CA GLY A 68 18.56 2.76 4.16
C GLY A 68 18.41 4.25 4.51
N ARG A 69 19.47 5.05 4.36
CA ARG A 69 19.41 6.51 4.54
C ARG A 69 18.72 7.15 3.34
N MET A 70 17.83 8.09 3.63
CA MET A 70 17.14 8.90 2.62
C MET A 70 17.90 10.21 2.48
N THR A 71 18.41 10.50 1.28
CA THR A 71 19.08 11.76 0.94
C THR A 71 18.19 12.53 -0.04
N VAL A 72 18.22 13.85 0.04
CA VAL A 72 17.57 14.71 -0.95
C VAL A 72 18.58 15.02 -2.03
N ASP A 73 18.19 14.85 -3.30
CA ASP A 73 18.98 15.29 -4.45
C ASP A 73 19.10 16.82 -4.42
N GLY A 74 20.12 17.32 -3.73
CA GLY A 74 20.26 18.73 -3.39
C GLY A 74 21.11 18.98 -2.15
N ASP A 75 21.26 17.98 -1.26
CA ASP A 75 22.20 18.02 -0.15
C ASP A 75 23.63 17.71 -0.66
N LYS A 76 24.14 18.55 -1.56
CA LYS A 76 25.59 18.74 -1.68
C LYS A 76 26.02 19.47 -0.41
N ALA A 77 26.34 18.71 0.63
CA ALA A 77 27.10 19.25 1.74
C ALA A 77 28.43 19.85 1.20
N PRO A 78 28.82 21.05 1.65
CA PRO A 78 30.10 21.67 1.27
C PRO A 78 31.32 20.86 1.73
#